data_AF-A0AAW2QQP3-F1
#
_entry.id   AF-A0AAW2QQP3-F1
#
_cell.length_a   1.000
_cell.length_b   1.000
_cell.length_c   1.000
_cell.angle_alpha   90.00
_cell.angle_beta   90.00
_cell.angle_gamma   90.00
#
_symmetry.space_group_name_H-M   'P 1'
#
loop_
_entity.id
_entity.type
_entity.pdbx_description
1 polymer ?
#
loop_
_entity_poly.entity_id
_entity_poly.type
_entity_poly.pdbx_seq_one_letter_code
_entity_poly.pdbx_strand_id
1 'polypeptide(L)'
;MPPDHSFPLNYYNMKKLIKALGLPMKKIDACKNGCMLYWKDNIDLDYCKFCGEARYKLNKESNPNRTKTPYALLRYLSITSRLQRLYALQATARSGISRR
;
A
#
# COMPACT_ATOMS: atom_id res chain seq x y z
N MET A 1 20.04 19.06 -6.01
CA MET A 1 18.90 18.88 -5.10
C MET A 1 18.72 20.18 -4.33
N PRO A 2 17.50 20.69 -4.10
CA PRO A 2 17.33 21.96 -3.37
C PRO A 2 17.92 21.86 -1.95
N PRO A 3 18.59 22.91 -1.44
CA PRO A 3 19.29 22.87 -0.17
C PRO A 3 18.39 22.63 1.05
N ASP A 4 17.08 22.92 0.96
CA ASP A 4 16.11 22.80 2.07
C ASP A 4 15.23 21.55 2.03
N HIS A 5 15.68 20.47 1.37
CA HIS A 5 14.88 19.25 1.30
C HIS A 5 15.04 18.39 2.57
N SER A 6 14.22 18.67 3.59
CA SER A 6 14.17 17.87 4.81
C SER A 6 13.50 16.52 4.56
N PHE A 7 14.30 15.50 4.27
CA PHE A 7 13.79 14.13 4.29
C PHE A 7 13.40 13.74 5.72
N PRO A 8 12.27 13.04 5.90
CA PRO A 8 11.88 12.59 7.22
C PRO A 8 12.95 11.65 7.81
N LEU A 9 13.39 11.95 9.03
CA LEU A 9 14.49 11.26 9.73
C LEU A 9 14.26 9.76 9.96
N ASN A 10 13.00 9.31 9.95
CA ASN A 10 12.67 7.90 10.11
C ASN A 10 11.35 7.52 9.42
N TYR A 11 11.10 6.21 9.32
CA TYR A 11 9.90 5.65 8.71
C TYR A 11 8.60 6.13 9.38
N TYR A 12 8.62 6.36 10.70
CA TYR A 12 7.45 6.83 11.43
C TYR A 12 7.05 8.25 11.02
N ASN A 13 8.01 9.17 10.98
CA ASN A 13 7.85 10.55 10.54
C ASN A 13 7.42 10.60 9.08
N MET A 14 8.02 9.75 8.23
CA MET A 14 7.61 9.60 6.84
C MET A 14 6.15 9.14 6.73
N LYS A 15 5.75 8.11 7.50
CA LYS A 15 4.37 7.61 7.51
C LYS A 15 3.38 8.66 8.00
N LYS A 16 3.76 9.46 9.02
CA LYS A 16 2.95 10.56 9.55
C LYS A 16 2.79 11.66 8.49
N LEU A 17 3.87 12.02 7.79
CA LEU A 17 3.85 13.00 6.70
C LEU A 17 2.98 12.53 5.53
N ILE A 18 3.14 11.29 5.07
CA ILE A 18 2.30 10.67 4.02
C ILE A 18 0.82 10.69 4.42
N LYS A 19 0.50 10.42 5.70
CA LYS A 19 -0.87 10.51 6.22
C LYS A 19 -1.39 11.97 6.27
N ALA A 20 -0.57 12.92 6.69
CA ALA A 20 -0.91 14.35 6.71
C ALA A 20 -1.17 14.88 5.30
N LEU A 21 -0.38 14.41 4.32
CA LEU A 21 -0.60 14.64 2.90
C LEU A 21 -1.80 13.85 2.34
N GLY A 22 -2.62 13.19 3.16
CA GLY A 22 -3.79 12.39 2.77
C GLY A 22 -3.54 11.37 1.67
N LEU A 23 -2.37 10.73 1.73
CA LEU A 23 -1.98 9.62 0.88
C LEU A 23 -1.93 8.34 1.72
N PRO A 24 -3.05 7.85 2.28
CA PRO A 24 -3.03 6.68 3.14
C PRO A 24 -2.47 5.48 2.39
N MET A 25 -1.36 4.93 2.90
CA MET A 25 -0.73 3.74 2.36
C MET A 25 -1.45 2.51 2.87
N LYS A 26 -1.95 1.71 1.93
CA LYS A 26 -2.58 0.42 2.21
C LYS A 26 -1.59 -0.70 1.90
N LYS A 27 -1.69 -1.78 2.68
CA LYS A 27 -0.83 -2.95 2.58
C LYS A 27 -1.66 -4.12 2.06
N ILE A 28 -1.12 -4.84 1.09
CA ILE A 28 -1.70 -6.06 0.53
C ILE A 28 -0.61 -7.13 0.57
N ASP A 29 -0.93 -8.31 1.08
CA ASP A 29 0.01 -9.42 1.05
C ASP A 29 0.16 -9.93 -0.39
N ALA A 30 1.38 -10.30 -0.76
CA ALA A 30 1.67 -10.84 -2.08
C ALA A 30 2.33 -12.21 -1.97
N CYS A 31 2.19 -13.02 -3.01
CA CYS A 31 3.00 -14.21 -3.18
C CYS A 31 4.49 -13.82 -3.19
N LYS A 32 5.34 -14.63 -2.56
CA LYS A 32 6.81 -14.48 -2.56
C LYS A 32 7.38 -14.33 -3.97
N ASN A 33 6.83 -15.08 -4.93
CA ASN A 33 7.24 -15.06 -6.34
C ASN A 33 6.46 -14.04 -7.17
N GLY A 34 5.61 -13.20 -6.56
CA GLY A 34 4.84 -12.16 -7.26
C GLY A 34 3.66 -12.66 -8.09
N CYS A 35 3.34 -13.96 -8.06
CA CYS A 35 2.29 -14.55 -8.92
C CYS A 35 0.88 -13.99 -8.67
N MET A 36 0.56 -13.62 -7.44
CA MET A 36 -0.76 -13.10 -7.07
C MET A 36 -0.72 -12.22 -5.83
N LEU A 37 -1.77 -11.43 -5.66
CA LEU A 37 -2.07 -10.67 -4.46
C LEU A 37 -3.16 -11.37 -3.65
N TYR A 38 -2.98 -11.42 -2.33
CA TYR A 38 -4.01 -11.89 -1.39
C TYR A 38 -4.99 -10.76 -1.11
N TRP A 39 -5.84 -10.46 -2.10
CA TRP A 39 -6.82 -9.37 -2.06
C TRP A 39 -8.18 -9.85 -2.58
N LYS A 40 -9.26 -9.28 -2.03
CA LYS A 40 -10.67 -9.61 -2.31
C LYS A 40 -10.91 -11.11 -2.09
N ASP A 41 -11.25 -11.83 -3.14
CA ASP A 41 -11.62 -13.25 -3.10
C ASP A 41 -10.45 -14.17 -2.73
N ASN A 42 -9.22 -13.63 -2.69
CA ASN A 42 -8.01 -14.37 -2.35
C ASN A 42 -7.52 -14.08 -0.91
N ILE A 43 -8.31 -13.37 -0.08
CA ILE A 43 -7.84 -12.91 1.24
C ILE A 43 -7.68 -14.02 2.27
N ASP A 44 -8.44 -15.12 2.15
CA ASP A 44 -8.42 -16.23 3.11
C ASP A 44 -7.45 -17.35 2.71
N LEU A 45 -6.70 -17.15 1.62
CA LEU A 45 -5.74 -18.15 1.15
C LEU A 45 -4.43 -18.05 1.93
N ASP A 46 -3.98 -19.20 2.41
CA ASP A 46 -2.68 -19.37 3.04
C ASP A 46 -1.61 -19.82 2.02
N TYR A 47 -2.01 -20.21 0.80
CA TYR A 47 -1.12 -20.67 -0.27
C TYR A 47 -1.43 -20.02 -1.61
N CYS A 48 -0.40 -19.86 -2.43
CA CYS A 48 -0.52 -19.32 -3.78
C CYS A 48 -1.23 -20.29 -4.72
N LYS A 49 -2.28 -19.84 -5.43
CA LYS A 49 -3.01 -20.65 -6.42
C LYS A 49 -2.16 -21.07 -7.62
N PHE A 50 -1.10 -20.31 -7.93
CA PHE A 50 -0.30 -20.49 -9.13
C PHE A 50 1.00 -21.28 -8.89
N CYS A 51 1.67 -21.03 -7.77
CA CYS A 51 2.97 -21.65 -7.48
C CYS A 51 2.99 -22.49 -6.21
N GLY A 52 1.86 -22.61 -5.48
CA GLY A 52 1.75 -23.42 -4.26
C GLY A 52 2.53 -22.89 -3.05
N GLU A 53 3.31 -21.82 -3.19
CA GLU A 53 4.13 -21.28 -2.09
C GLU A 53 3.26 -20.72 -0.96
N ALA A 54 3.70 -20.90 0.28
CA ALA A 54 3.04 -20.37 1.46
C ALA A 54 3.02 -18.83 1.47
N ARG A 55 1.92 -18.26 1.98
CA ARG A 55 1.76 -16.83 2.21
C ARG A 55 2.65 -16.32 3.35
N TYR A 56 2.73 -17.09 4.44
CA TYR A 56 3.34 -16.67 5.69
C TYR A 56 4.67 -17.39 5.95
N LYS A 57 5.61 -16.68 6.56
CA LYS A 57 6.87 -17.25 7.02
C LYS A 57 6.61 -18.17 8.22
N LEU A 58 7.31 -19.29 8.28
CA LEU A 58 7.31 -20.16 9.45
C LEU A 58 7.98 -19.43 10.63
N ASN A 59 7.22 -19.23 11.71
CA ASN A 59 7.78 -18.73 12.95
C ASN A 59 8.53 -19.89 13.64
N LYS A 60 9.85 -19.75 13.79
CA LYS A 60 10.69 -20.77 14.47
C LYS A 60 10.38 -20.92 15.96
N GLU A 61 9.76 -19.91 16.55
CA GLU A 61 9.28 -19.94 17.94
C GLU A 61 7.76 -20.13 17.91
N SER A 62 7.31 -21.31 18.34
CA SER A 62 5.91 -21.74 18.42
C SER A 62 5.16 -20.99 19.52
N ASN A 63 5.10 -19.67 19.41
CA ASN A 63 4.36 -18.82 20.32
C ASN A 63 3.00 -18.51 19.67
N PRO A 64 1.90 -19.11 20.15
CA PRO A 64 0.59 -19.06 19.48
C PRO A 64 0.02 -17.63 19.36
N ASN A 65 0.55 -16.67 20.13
CA ASN A 65 0.13 -15.27 20.11
C ASN A 65 0.90 -14.38 19.11
N ARG A 66 1.84 -14.91 18.33
CA ARG A 66 2.57 -14.08 17.35
C ARG A 66 1.81 -13.93 16.03
N THR A 67 1.67 -12.69 15.58
CA THR A 67 1.05 -12.33 14.30
C THR A 67 1.77 -13.01 13.13
N LYS A 68 1.02 -13.69 12.26
CA LYS A 68 1.54 -14.30 11.03
C LYS A 68 2.20 -13.21 10.16
N THR A 69 3.45 -13.44 9.74
CA THR A 69 4.19 -12.47 8.90
C THR A 69 4.24 -12.98 7.45
N PRO A 70 3.71 -12.23 6.47
CA PRO A 70 3.72 -12.65 5.07
C PRO A 70 5.14 -12.61 4.48
N TYR A 71 5.39 -13.39 3.43
CA TYR A 71 6.66 -13.35 2.69
C TYR A 71 6.88 -12.03 1.95
N ALA A 72 5.84 -11.53 1.27
CA ALA A 72 5.88 -10.30 0.50
C ALA A 72 4.68 -9.41 0.80
N LEU A 73 4.90 -8.09 0.71
CA LEU A 73 3.92 -7.05 1.00
C LEU A 73 3.96 -5.98 -0.09
N LEU A 74 2.87 -5.82 -0.82
CA LEU A 74 2.63 -4.70 -1.72
C LEU A 74 2.10 -3.51 -0.91
N ARG A 75 2.71 -2.34 -1.11
CA ARG A 75 2.27 -1.07 -0.53
C ARG A 75 1.67 -0.22 -1.64
N TYR A 76 0.39 0.10 -1.52
CA TYR A 76 -0.31 0.91 -2.51
C TYR A 76 -0.85 2.20 -1.88
N LEU A 77 -0.68 3.31 -2.57
CA LEU A 77 -1.27 4.60 -2.21
C LEU A 77 -2.62 4.70 -2.93
N SER A 78 -3.70 4.98 -2.22
CA SER A 78 -5.03 5.03 -2.84
C SER A 78 -5.13 6.19 -3.84
N ILE A 79 -5.36 5.86 -5.11
CA ILE A 79 -5.56 6.85 -6.17
C ILE A 79 -6.85 7.64 -5.94
N THR A 80 -7.89 7.01 -5.38
CA THR A 80 -9.20 7.63 -5.14
C THR A 80 -9.10 8.95 -4.36
N SER A 81 -8.34 9.00 -3.27
CA SER A 81 -8.14 10.23 -2.49
C SER A 81 -7.40 11.32 -3.28
N ARG A 82 -6.49 10.94 -4.18
CA ARG A 82 -5.82 11.88 -5.09
C ARG A 82 -6.79 12.44 -6.12
N LEU A 83 -7.63 11.58 -6.72
CA LEU A 83 -8.64 12.01 -7.68
C LEU A 83 -9.68 12.93 -7.02
N GLN A 84 -10.20 12.57 -5.85
CA GLN A 84 -11.14 13.42 -5.11
C GLN A 84 -10.56 14.82 -4.87
N ARG A 85 -9.29 14.93 -4.48
CA ARG A 85 -8.62 16.24 -4.31
C ARG A 85 -8.40 16.98 -5.61
N LEU A 86 -7.98 16.27 -6.66
CA LEU A 86 -7.77 16.84 -7.99
C LEU A 86 -9.07 17.46 -8.51
N TYR A 87 -10.21 16.81 -8.32
CA TYR A 87 -11.51 17.31 -8.78
C TYR A 87 -12.20 18.27 -7.79
N ALA A 88 -11.83 18.26 -6.50
CA ALA A 88 -12.34 19.22 -5.51
C ALA A 88 -11.71 20.62 -5.65
N LEU A 89 -10.52 20.74 -6.26
CA LEU A 89 -9.89 22.03 -6.51
C LEU A 89 -10.57 22.70 -7.72
N GLN A 90 -11.23 23.84 -7.52
CA GLN A 90 -11.99 24.54 -8.58
C GLN A 90 -11.15 24.90 -9.82
N ALA A 91 -9.83 25.09 -9.63
CA ALA A 91 -8.89 25.43 -10.71
C ALA A 91 -8.75 24.34 -11.77
N THR A 92 -8.84 23.06 -11.39
CA THR A 92 -8.78 21.90 -12.29
C THR A 92 -10.16 21.45 -12.77
N ALA A 93 -11.23 21.75 -12.02
CA ALA A 93 -12.61 21.54 -12.48
C ALA A 93 -12.96 22.39 -13.70
N ARG A 94 -12.49 23.65 -13.75
CA ARG A 94 -12.74 24.57 -14.89
C ARG A 94 -11.99 24.18 -16.17
N SER A 95 -10.80 23.60 -16.08
CA SER A 95 -9.98 23.24 -17.25
C SER A 95 -10.33 21.88 -17.86
N GLY A 96 -10.99 20.98 -17.12
CA GLY A 96 -11.42 19.66 -17.61
C GLY A 96 -12.76 19.63 -18.34
N ILE A 97 -13.56 20.71 -18.29
CA ILE A 97 -14.92 20.77 -18.86
C ILE A 97 -14.94 21.47 -20.23
N SER A 98 -13.84 22.11 -20.67
CA SER A 98 -13.77 22.88 -21.93
C SER A 98 -13.04 22.15 -23.07
N ARG A 99 -13.30 20.86 -23.29
CA ARG A 99 -12.98 20.16 -24.55
C ARG A 99 -14.02 19.09 -24.85
N ARG A 100 -15.22 19.52 -25.24
CA ARG A 100 -16.10 18.82 -26.18
C ARG A 100 -16.82 19.87 -27.00
#